data_AF-A0A072NCE6-F1
#
_entry.id   AF-A0A072NCE6-F1
#
_cell.length_a   1.000
_cell.length_b   1.000
_cell.length_c   1.000
_cell.angle_alpha   90.00
_cell.angle_beta   90.00
_cell.angle_gamma   90.00
#
_symmetry.space_group_name_H-M   'P 1'
#
loop_
_entity.id
_entity.type
_entity.pdbx_description
1 polymer ?
#
loop_
_entity_poly.entity_id
_entity_poly.type
_entity_poly.pdbx_seq_one_letter_code
_entity_poly.pdbx_strand_id
1 'polypeptide(L)'
;MRLNDLFRITVQEGRGATYARLRDKHVDFLIVDGAAAYRPVLAIELDGASHASEQQQHRDAVKDVAFRSAGLRLVRLPSRAYSAGELRERLRGELSALSPR
;
A
#
# COMPACT_ATOMS: atom_id res chain seq x y z
N MET A 1 4.16 3.06 8.07
CA MET A 1 5.13 3.78 7.21
C MET A 1 4.42 4.90 6.46
N ARG A 2 4.97 6.12 6.39
CA ARG A 2 4.29 7.23 5.69
C ARG A 2 4.42 7.06 4.17
N LEU A 3 3.40 7.43 3.42
CA LEU A 3 3.44 7.32 1.96
C LEU A 3 4.48 8.25 1.33
N ASN A 4 4.78 9.38 1.97
CA ASN A 4 5.83 10.28 1.50
C ASN A 4 7.26 9.73 1.68
N ASP A 5 7.45 8.76 2.57
CA ASP A 5 8.74 8.07 2.71
C ASP A 5 8.90 6.97 1.64
N LEU A 6 7.78 6.54 1.05
CA LEU A 6 7.72 5.46 0.06
C LEU A 6 7.71 5.96 -1.38
N PHE A 7 7.06 7.09 -1.64
CA PHE A 7 6.84 7.60 -2.99
C PHE A 7 7.55 8.92 -3.23
N ARG A 8 8.28 8.98 -4.35
CA ARG A 8 8.83 10.22 -4.87
C ARG A 8 7.81 10.91 -5.77
N ILE A 9 7.43 12.13 -5.43
CA ILE A 9 6.58 12.97 -6.28
C ILE A 9 7.41 13.51 -7.45
N THR A 10 6.98 13.25 -8.69
CA THR A 10 7.68 13.65 -9.92
C THR A 10 7.07 14.85 -10.63
N VAL A 11 5.79 15.13 -10.39
CA VAL A 11 5.09 16.30 -10.97
C VAL A 11 5.66 17.62 -10.43
N GLN A 12 5.76 18.62 -11.32
CA GLN A 12 6.23 19.97 -10.99
C GLN A 12 5.06 20.86 -10.57
N GLU A 13 4.05 20.98 -11.43
CA GLU A 13 2.81 21.69 -11.10
C GLU A 13 1.99 20.89 -10.08
N GLY A 14 1.45 21.58 -9.08
CA GLY A 14 0.65 20.94 -8.02
C GLY A 14 1.45 20.06 -7.05
N ARG A 15 2.79 20.07 -7.08
CA ARG A 15 3.65 19.27 -6.20
C ARG A 15 3.27 19.39 -4.71
N GLY A 16 3.04 20.62 -4.24
CA GLY A 16 2.65 20.89 -2.84
C GLY A 16 1.29 20.28 -2.47
N ALA A 17 0.32 20.34 -3.38
CA ALA A 17 -0.99 19.74 -3.18
C ALA A 17 -0.90 18.19 -3.15
N THR A 18 -0.11 17.60 -4.05
CA THR A 18 0.17 16.15 -4.04
C THR A 18 0.87 15.73 -2.76
N TYR A 19 1.85 16.51 -2.29
CA TYR A 19 2.54 16.27 -1.03
C TYR A 19 1.57 16.30 0.16
N ALA A 20 0.71 17.32 0.24
CA ALA A 20 -0.30 17.43 1.29
C ALA A 20 -1.26 16.23 1.29
N ARG A 21 -1.60 15.68 0.12
CA ARG A 21 -2.42 14.47 0.00
C ARG A 21 -1.71 13.22 0.51
N LEU A 22 -0.38 13.14 0.47
CA LEU A 22 0.38 11.94 0.87
C LEU A 22 0.96 12.00 2.29
N ARG A 23 1.33 13.19 2.80
CA ARG A 23 2.12 13.35 4.04
C ARG A 23 1.49 12.73 5.30
N ASP A 24 0.15 12.76 5.37
CA ASP A 24 -0.62 12.30 6.53
C ASP A 24 -1.19 10.89 6.31
N LYS A 25 -0.85 10.24 5.19
CA LYS A 25 -1.27 8.88 4.87
C LYS A 25 -0.15 7.90 5.20
N HIS A 26 -0.54 6.74 5.71
CA HIS A 26 0.35 5.63 5.99
C HIS A 26 -0.18 4.33 5.39
N VAL A 27 0.76 3.41 5.19
CA VAL A 27 0.51 1.97 5.06
C VAL A 27 0.92 1.30 6.38
N ASP A 28 0.22 0.23 6.76
CA ASP A 28 0.45 -0.47 8.01
C ASP A 28 1.73 -1.32 7.95
N PHE A 29 1.87 -2.13 6.89
CA PHE A 29 3.07 -2.93 6.67
C PHE A 29 3.62 -2.78 5.25
N LEU A 30 4.93 -2.88 5.15
CA LEU A 30 5.64 -2.94 3.88
C LEU A 30 6.51 -4.19 3.84
N ILE A 31 6.32 -5.00 2.80
CA ILE A 31 7.22 -6.09 2.46
C ILE A 31 8.25 -5.54 1.49
N VAL A 32 9.50 -5.85 1.80
CA VAL A 32 10.68 -5.46 1.02
C VAL A 32 11.47 -6.70 0.63
N ASP A 33 12.15 -6.63 -0.50
CA ASP A 33 13.14 -7.61 -0.89
C ASP A 33 14.48 -7.27 -0.20
N GLY A 34 14.84 -8.08 0.80
CA GLY A 34 16.08 -7.90 1.55
C GLY A 34 17.35 -8.11 0.74
N ALA A 35 17.30 -8.86 -0.37
CA ALA A 35 18.44 -9.06 -1.26
C ALA A 35 18.60 -7.89 -2.25
N ALA A 36 17.52 -7.17 -2.55
CA ALA A 36 17.49 -6.05 -3.49
C ALA A 36 17.46 -4.69 -2.78
N ALA A 37 18.40 -4.46 -1.85
CA ALA A 37 18.55 -3.20 -1.11
C ALA A 37 17.24 -2.71 -0.45
N TYR A 38 16.45 -3.64 0.11
CA TYR A 38 15.16 -3.37 0.73
C TYR A 38 14.15 -2.71 -0.21
N ARG A 39 14.22 -3.03 -1.52
CA ARG A 39 13.25 -2.55 -2.50
C ARG A 39 11.83 -2.96 -2.08
N PRO A 40 10.87 -2.02 -1.98
CA PRO A 40 9.47 -2.34 -1.73
C PRO A 40 8.87 -3.27 -2.80
N VAL A 41 8.17 -4.31 -2.37
CA VAL A 41 7.50 -5.26 -3.28
C VAL A 41 5.99 -5.36 -3.04
N LEU A 42 5.54 -5.21 -1.80
CA LEU A 42 4.12 -5.30 -1.44
C LEU A 42 3.82 -4.40 -0.24
N ALA A 43 2.74 -3.64 -0.31
CA ALA A 43 2.18 -2.90 0.80
C ALA A 43 0.93 -3.60 1.34
N ILE A 44 0.72 -3.53 2.65
CA ILE A 44 -0.44 -4.16 3.31
C ILE A 44 -1.15 -3.14 4.20
N GLU A 45 -2.47 -3.08 4.07
CA GLU A 45 -3.36 -2.36 4.99
C GLU A 45 -4.33 -3.30 5.69
N LEU A 46 -4.60 -3.01 6.96
CA LEU A 46 -5.59 -3.71 7.76
C LEU A 46 -6.92 -2.94 7.72
N ASP A 47 -7.91 -3.50 7.04
CA ASP A 47 -9.25 -2.94 6.98
C ASP A 47 -10.03 -3.32 8.24
N GLY A 48 -10.36 -2.33 9.06
CA GLY A 48 -11.31 -2.50 10.15
C GLY A 48 -12.74 -2.75 9.62
N ALA A 49 -13.62 -3.25 10.48
CA ALA A 49 -15.06 -3.23 10.25
C ALA A 49 -15.55 -1.77 10.28
N SER A 50 -15.32 -1.04 9.20
CA SER A 50 -15.63 0.38 9.09
C SER A 50 -16.73 0.54 8.06
N HIS A 51 -17.85 1.11 8.48
CA HIS A 51 -18.95 1.52 7.60
C HIS A 51 -18.40 2.30 6.39
N ALA A 52 -18.89 1.97 5.20
CA ALA A 52 -18.49 2.50 3.89
C ALA A 52 -18.86 3.99 3.71
N SER A 53 -18.35 4.86 4.58
CA SER A 53 -18.55 6.31 4.48
C SER A 53 -17.84 6.86 3.24
N GLU A 54 -18.41 7.89 2.62
CA GLU A 54 -17.84 8.57 1.45
C GLU A 54 -16.42 9.09 1.72
N GLN A 55 -16.15 9.50 2.95
CA GLN A 55 -14.84 9.99 3.36
C GLN A 55 -13.78 8.88 3.36
N GLN A 56 -14.16 7.64 3.65
CA GLN A 56 -13.27 6.48 3.55
C GLN A 56 -12.97 6.15 2.10
N GLN A 57 -13.99 6.15 1.23
CA GLN A 57 -13.82 5.91 -0.21
C GLN A 57 -12.87 6.93 -0.87
N HIS A 58 -12.98 8.21 -0.51
CA HIS A 58 -12.07 9.23 -1.03
C HIS A 58 -10.62 8.99 -0.57
N ARG A 59 -10.42 8.61 0.69
CA ARG A 59 -9.09 8.31 1.23
C ARG A 59 -8.48 7.09 0.54
N ASP A 60 -9.28 6.06 0.29
CA ASP A 60 -8.87 4.84 -0.38
C ASP A 60 -8.51 5.09 -1.84
N ALA A 61 -9.30 5.90 -2.56
CA ALA A 61 -9.01 6.28 -3.94
C ALA A 61 -7.66 6.99 -4.09
N VAL A 62 -7.31 7.89 -3.15
CA VAL A 62 -6.01 8.57 -3.17
C VAL A 62 -4.87 7.57 -2.99
N LYS A 63 -5.01 6.59 -2.09
CA LYS A 63 -3.99 5.55 -1.89
C LYS A 63 -3.88 4.68 -3.14
N ASP A 64 -4.99 4.21 -3.68
CA ASP A 64 -5.01 3.34 -4.85
C ASP A 64 -4.33 4.00 -6.06
N VAL A 65 -4.59 5.29 -6.28
CA VAL A 65 -3.92 6.06 -7.33
C VAL A 65 -2.41 6.16 -7.07
N ALA A 66 -1.98 6.45 -5.85
CA ALA A 66 -0.57 6.58 -5.52
C ALA A 66 0.19 5.26 -5.70
N PHE A 67 -0.32 4.15 -5.16
CA PHE A 67 0.27 2.82 -5.26
C PHE A 67 0.33 2.34 -6.72
N ARG A 68 -0.76 2.50 -7.47
CA ARG A 68 -0.82 2.15 -8.90
C ARG A 68 0.19 2.97 -9.72
N SER A 69 0.29 4.28 -9.47
CA SER A 69 1.22 5.16 -10.19
C SER A 69 2.69 4.82 -9.91
N ALA A 70 2.97 4.28 -8.72
CA ALA A 70 4.31 3.83 -8.34
C ALA A 70 4.61 2.38 -8.75
N GLY A 71 3.66 1.66 -9.36
CA GLY A 71 3.82 0.24 -9.69
C GLY A 71 3.98 -0.67 -8.47
N LEU A 72 3.55 -0.22 -7.28
CA LEU A 72 3.62 -0.98 -6.04
C LEU A 72 2.24 -1.53 -5.69
N ARG A 73 2.14 -2.85 -5.50
CA ARG A 73 0.87 -3.49 -5.15
C ARG A 73 0.49 -3.20 -3.70
N LEU A 74 -0.79 -2.88 -3.49
CA LEU A 74 -1.39 -2.69 -2.17
C LEU A 74 -2.42 -3.82 -1.93
N VAL A 75 -2.26 -4.53 -0.82
CA VAL A 75 -3.17 -5.60 -0.39
C VAL A 75 -3.91 -5.15 0.85
N ARG A 76 -5.24 -5.24 0.83
CA ARG A 76 -6.08 -4.96 1.99
C ARG A 76 -6.51 -6.27 2.64
N LEU A 77 -6.23 -6.41 3.93
CA LEU A 77 -6.58 -7.57 4.74
C LEU A 77 -7.61 -7.15 5.79
N PRO A 78 -8.71 -7.89 5.98
CA PRO A 78 -9.59 -7.67 7.11
C PRO A 78 -8.82 -7.75 8.43
N SER A 79 -9.08 -6.81 9.33
CA SER A 79 -8.51 -6.78 10.68
C SER A 79 -9.15 -7.87 11.54
N ARG A 80 -8.53 -9.05 11.54
CA ARG A 80 -8.92 -10.22 12.32
C ARG A 80 -7.70 -11.05 12.69
N ALA A 81 -7.90 -12.05 13.53
CA ALA A 81 -6.87 -13.06 13.76
C ALA A 81 -6.64 -13.91 12.49
N TYR A 82 -5.37 -14.13 12.18
CA TYR A 82 -4.92 -15.04 11.13
C TYR A 82 -4.02 -16.09 11.77
N SER A 83 -4.07 -17.32 11.27
CA SER A 83 -2.98 -18.25 11.54
C SER A 83 -1.75 -17.86 10.72
N ALA A 84 -0.55 -18.18 11.21
CA ALA A 84 0.68 -17.92 10.46
C ALA A 84 0.72 -18.67 9.12
N GLY A 85 0.09 -19.86 9.04
CA GLY A 85 -0.01 -20.63 7.80
C GLY A 85 -0.89 -19.95 6.76
N GLU A 86 -2.10 -19.55 7.16
CA GLU A 86 -3.06 -18.82 6.32
C GLU A 86 -2.47 -17.53 5.77
N LEU A 87 -1.84 -16.72 6.63
CA LEU A 87 -1.25 -15.45 6.19
C LEU A 87 -0.08 -15.68 5.22
N ARG A 88 0.76 -16.69 5.46
CA ARG A 88 1.86 -17.05 4.54
C ARG A 88 1.34 -17.50 3.18
N GLU A 89 0.33 -18.35 3.14
CA GLU A 89 -0.25 -18.84 1.88
C GLU A 89 -0.82 -17.68 1.06
N ARG A 90 -1.62 -16.81 1.71
CA ARG A 90 -2.19 -15.63 1.07
C ARG A 90 -1.11 -14.70 0.52
N LEU A 91 -0.12 -14.34 1.34
CA LEU A 91 0.97 -13.44 0.92
C LEU A 91 1.83 -14.07 -0.19
N ARG A 92 2.05 -15.39 -0.17
CA ARG A 92 2.76 -16.09 -1.24
C ARG A 92 2.01 -16.00 -2.57
N GLY A 93 0.68 -16.13 -2.55
CA GLY A 93 -0.16 -15.95 -3.73
C GLY A 93 -0.03 -14.54 -4.33
N GLU A 94 -0.09 -13.52 -3.48
CA GLU A 94 0.09 -12.12 -3.88
C GLU A 94 1.48 -11.86 -4.48
N LEU A 95 2.54 -12.36 -3.85
CA LEU A 95 3.93 -12.20 -4.30
C LEU A 95 4.21 -12.96 -5.61
N SER A 96 3.64 -14.16 -5.78
CA SER A 96 3.79 -14.94 -7.01
C SER A 96 3.14 -14.23 -8.20
N ALA A 97 2.03 -13.52 -7.97
CA ALA A 97 1.35 -12.74 -8.99
C ALA A 97 2.07 -11.42 -9.35
N LEU A 98 3.17 -11.05 -8.66
CA LEU A 98 3.99 -9.88 -9.01
C LEU A 98 5.12 -10.18 -9.99
N SER A 99 5.50 -11.45 -10.14
CA SER A 99 6.55 -11.83 -11.09
C SER A 99 5.93 -11.92 -12.50
N PRO A 100 6.42 -11.15 -13.49
CA PRO A 100 6.08 -11.46 -14.87
C PRO A 100 6.67 -12.83 -15.21
N ARG A 101 5.91 -13.62 -15.97
CA ARG A 101 6.51 -14.72 -16.74
C ARG A 101 7.49 -14.16 -17.76
#